data_AF-A0A5M8RTT0-F1
#
_entry.id   AF-A0A5M8RTT0-F1
#
_cell.length_a   1.000
_cell.length_b   1.000
_cell.length_c   1.000
_cell.angle_alpha   90.00
_cell.angle_beta   90.00
_cell.angle_gamma   90.00
#
_symmetry.space_group_name_H-M   'P 1'
#
loop_
_entity.id
_entity.type
_entity.pdbx_description
1 polymer ?
#
loop_
_entity_poly.entity_id
_entity_poly.type
_entity_poly.pdbx_seq_one_letter_code
_entity_poly.pdbx_strand_id
1 'polypeptide(L)'
;MPKKRTHDEFLAIINERSKGKYIVLGTYKNNVTRVKTLCVDCSSEFQLKPKDFIRKNAGCPSCAKKRVGLSKRLSTDEFSSRFQNLYGSEYSLLSNYTTSRDKVRVRHNACGYEYKSLANNLLTKRCECPRCSISRGENLIEHYLSENNIPFKIQHSFPGCRYKKPLLFDFAIVKGEQVLGLVEFDGRQHYKAIDYFGGIEGLRLTKLRDGIKNDFCKRNGLPLLRIPYWEIDRVEQLLSNFINDMGIPSEAA
;
A
#
# COMPACT_ATOMS: atom_id res chain seq x y z
N MET A 1 16.61 3.95 -56.36
CA MET A 1 16.06 3.36 -55.11
C MET A 1 17.22 2.95 -54.20
N PRO A 2 17.16 3.18 -52.88
CA PRO A 2 18.24 2.72 -51.99
C PRO A 2 18.35 1.18 -52.05
N LYS A 3 19.57 0.67 -52.26
CA LYS A 3 19.87 -0.76 -52.31
C LYS A 3 19.33 -1.44 -51.04
N LYS A 4 18.47 -2.44 -51.21
CA LYS A 4 17.97 -3.27 -50.09
C LYS A 4 19.12 -4.17 -49.64
N ARG A 5 19.30 -4.28 -48.33
CA ARG A 5 20.31 -5.18 -47.75
C ARG A 5 19.88 -6.63 -47.91
N THR A 6 20.83 -7.54 -48.03
CA THR A 6 20.58 -8.99 -47.96
C THR A 6 20.43 -9.45 -46.51
N HIS A 7 20.03 -10.71 -46.32
CA HIS A 7 19.97 -11.31 -44.98
C HIS A 7 21.36 -11.35 -44.33
N ASP A 8 22.38 -11.82 -45.06
CA ASP A 8 23.75 -11.97 -44.55
C ASP A 8 24.40 -10.61 -44.24
N GLU A 9 24.16 -9.60 -45.10
CA GLU A 9 24.59 -8.23 -44.83
C GLU A 9 23.99 -7.69 -43.52
N PHE A 10 22.74 -8.03 -43.22
CA PHE A 10 22.10 -7.63 -41.97
C PHE A 10 22.65 -8.39 -40.75
N LEU A 11 22.92 -9.69 -40.89
CA LEU A 11 23.55 -10.50 -39.82
C LEU A 11 24.94 -9.97 -39.48
N ALA A 12 25.75 -9.63 -40.48
CA ALA A 12 27.07 -9.04 -40.28
C ALA A 12 26.99 -7.71 -39.50
N ILE A 13 26.07 -6.82 -39.86
CA ILE A 13 25.85 -5.53 -39.16
C ILE A 13 25.42 -5.76 -37.71
N ILE A 14 24.52 -6.72 -37.46
CA ILE A 14 24.11 -7.04 -36.09
C ILE A 14 25.30 -7.54 -35.30
N ASN A 15 26.07 -8.48 -35.83
CA ASN A 15 27.18 -9.08 -35.11
C ASN A 15 28.27 -8.04 -34.80
N GLU A 16 28.64 -7.21 -35.77
CA GLU A 16 29.63 -6.14 -35.63
C GLU A 16 29.22 -5.13 -34.55
N ARG A 17 27.99 -4.62 -34.60
CA ARG A 17 27.51 -3.58 -33.66
C ARG A 17 27.18 -4.11 -32.28
N SER A 18 26.63 -5.32 -32.21
CA SER A 18 26.26 -5.94 -30.94
C SER A 18 27.43 -6.67 -30.28
N LYS A 19 28.53 -6.91 -31.02
CA LYS A 19 29.68 -7.72 -30.58
C LYS A 19 29.24 -9.10 -30.07
N GLY A 20 28.42 -9.80 -30.87
CA GLY A 20 27.92 -11.13 -30.54
C GLY A 20 26.76 -11.21 -29.54
N LYS A 21 26.25 -10.06 -29.05
CA LYS A 21 25.17 -10.05 -28.03
C LYS A 21 23.80 -10.48 -28.55
N TYR A 22 23.59 -10.42 -29.87
CA TYR A 22 22.29 -10.66 -30.49
C TYR A 22 22.36 -11.79 -31.51
N ILE A 23 21.56 -12.84 -31.28
CA ILE A 23 21.38 -13.97 -32.19
C ILE A 23 20.05 -13.79 -32.92
N VAL A 24 20.08 -13.73 -34.25
CA VAL A 24 18.87 -13.56 -35.07
C VAL A 24 18.21 -14.93 -35.28
N LEU A 25 16.96 -15.08 -34.85
CA LEU A 25 16.20 -16.34 -34.91
C LEU A 25 15.23 -16.43 -36.09
N GLY A 26 15.09 -15.35 -36.88
CA GLY A 26 14.15 -15.29 -38.00
C GLY A 26 14.74 -14.62 -39.23
N THR A 27 14.05 -14.72 -40.36
CA THR A 27 14.53 -14.19 -41.63
C THR A 27 14.38 -12.67 -41.71
N TYR A 28 15.45 -11.99 -42.14
CA TYR A 28 15.41 -10.55 -42.46
C TYR A 28 14.69 -10.32 -43.78
N LYS A 29 13.65 -9.48 -43.78
CA LYS A 29 12.89 -9.13 -45.00
C LYS A 29 13.23 -7.74 -45.54
N ASN A 30 13.29 -6.74 -44.66
CA ASN A 30 13.56 -5.35 -44.99
C ASN A 30 13.86 -4.55 -43.70
N ASN A 31 14.11 -3.24 -43.80
CA ASN A 31 14.50 -2.43 -42.66
C ASN A 31 13.35 -2.01 -41.71
N VAL A 32 12.09 -2.22 -42.09
CA VAL A 32 10.91 -1.85 -41.28
C VAL A 32 10.25 -3.04 -40.59
N THR A 33 10.30 -4.22 -41.20
CA THR A 33 9.78 -5.47 -40.64
C THR A 33 10.65 -5.92 -39.49
N ARG A 34 10.02 -6.25 -38.36
CA ARG A 34 10.71 -6.74 -37.18
C ARG A 34 11.23 -8.16 -37.40
N VAL A 35 12.36 -8.46 -36.79
CA VAL A 35 13.00 -9.78 -36.84
C VAL A 35 13.13 -10.31 -35.43
N LYS A 36 12.80 -11.59 -35.24
CA LYS A 36 12.93 -12.27 -33.96
C LYS A 36 14.42 -12.39 -33.60
N THR A 37 14.80 -11.99 -32.39
CA THR A 37 16.20 -11.93 -31.97
C THR A 37 16.31 -12.32 -30.50
N LEU A 38 17.31 -13.11 -30.15
CA LEU A 38 17.67 -13.49 -28.80
C LEU A 38 18.84 -12.62 -28.30
N CYS A 39 18.70 -12.06 -27.11
CA CYS A 39 19.80 -11.39 -26.42
C CYS A 39 20.55 -12.38 -25.52
N VAL A 40 21.83 -12.60 -25.77
CA VAL A 40 22.68 -13.53 -25.00
C VAL A 40 22.89 -13.03 -23.57
N ASP A 41 23.09 -11.72 -23.37
CA ASP A 41 23.35 -11.12 -22.04
C ASP A 41 22.22 -11.34 -21.02
N CYS A 42 20.97 -11.51 -21.48
CA CYS A 42 19.81 -11.65 -20.59
C CYS A 42 18.84 -12.78 -20.98
N SER A 43 19.24 -13.61 -21.94
CA SER A 43 18.47 -14.74 -22.46
C SER A 43 17.04 -14.42 -22.90
N SER A 44 16.72 -13.15 -23.22
CA SER A 44 15.37 -12.75 -23.62
C SER A 44 15.22 -12.67 -25.13
N GLU A 45 14.11 -13.23 -25.63
CA GLU A 45 13.68 -13.08 -27.02
C GLU A 45 12.89 -11.78 -27.20
N PHE A 46 13.15 -11.06 -28.29
CA PHE A 46 12.48 -9.82 -28.61
C PHE A 46 12.39 -9.58 -30.11
N GLN A 47 11.51 -8.64 -30.49
CA GLN A 47 11.26 -8.27 -31.89
C GLN A 47 12.06 -7.02 -32.26
N LEU A 48 13.25 -7.22 -32.83
CA LEU A 48 14.17 -6.17 -33.21
C LEU A 48 13.73 -5.50 -34.52
N LYS A 49 13.65 -4.18 -34.54
CA LYS A 49 13.37 -3.40 -35.77
C LYS A 49 14.70 -2.96 -36.39
N PRO A 50 15.09 -3.45 -37.58
CA PRO A 50 16.40 -3.19 -38.16
C PRO A 50 16.74 -1.71 -38.31
N LYS A 51 15.79 -0.88 -38.79
CA LYS A 51 15.98 0.58 -38.92
C LYS A 51 16.33 1.25 -37.59
N ASP A 52 15.70 0.85 -36.49
CA ASP A 52 15.93 1.47 -35.18
C ASP A 52 17.23 0.95 -34.55
N PHE A 53 17.56 -0.32 -34.73
CA PHE A 53 18.88 -0.86 -34.34
C PHE A 53 20.01 -0.11 -35.06
N ILE A 54 19.87 0.11 -36.37
CA ILE A 54 20.90 0.77 -37.18
C ILE A 54 20.97 2.27 -36.92
N ARG A 55 19.83 2.98 -36.80
CA ARG A 55 19.83 4.46 -36.71
C ARG A 55 19.77 5.01 -35.29
N LYS A 56 19.14 4.31 -34.36
CA LYS A 56 18.89 4.80 -32.99
C LYS A 56 19.65 3.99 -31.93
N ASN A 57 20.48 3.04 -32.36
CA ASN A 57 21.16 2.10 -31.48
C ASN A 57 20.19 1.37 -30.53
N ALA A 58 18.95 1.15 -30.99
CA ALA A 58 17.94 0.43 -30.22
C ALA A 58 18.36 -1.03 -30.08
N GLY A 59 18.16 -1.64 -28.90
CA GLY A 59 18.59 -3.01 -28.64
C GLY A 59 17.56 -3.79 -27.83
N CYS A 60 18.05 -4.73 -27.01
CA CYS A 60 17.20 -5.52 -26.13
C CYS A 60 16.41 -4.61 -25.16
N PRO A 61 15.06 -4.64 -25.19
CA PRO A 61 14.22 -3.85 -24.29
C PRO A 61 14.44 -4.19 -22.81
N SER A 62 14.67 -5.47 -22.49
CA SER A 62 14.90 -5.95 -21.13
C SER A 62 16.19 -5.37 -20.53
N CYS A 63 17.29 -5.42 -21.28
CA CYS A 63 18.57 -4.81 -20.88
C CYS A 63 18.46 -3.29 -20.76
N ALA A 64 17.76 -2.63 -21.69
CA ALA A 64 17.54 -1.19 -21.63
C ALA A 64 16.76 -0.79 -20.37
N LYS A 65 15.67 -1.51 -20.07
CA LYS A 65 14.85 -1.29 -18.86
C LYS A 65 15.67 -1.52 -17.59
N LYS A 66 16.50 -2.57 -17.53
CA LYS A 66 17.39 -2.86 -16.39
C LYS A 66 18.38 -1.71 -16.17
N ARG A 67 19.03 -1.23 -17.23
CA ARG A 67 19.98 -0.11 -17.16
C ARG A 67 19.32 1.18 -16.65
N VAL A 68 18.15 1.54 -17.20
CA VAL A 68 17.39 2.71 -16.74
C VAL A 68 16.94 2.56 -15.29
N GLY A 69 16.55 1.35 -14.89
CA GLY A 69 16.20 1.05 -13.50
C GLY A 69 17.38 1.22 -12.54
N LEU A 70 18.58 0.80 -12.94
CA LEU A 70 19.81 0.97 -12.16
C LEU A 70 20.22 2.44 -12.08
N SER A 71 20.15 3.20 -13.18
CA SER A 71 20.53 4.61 -13.17
C SER A 71 19.59 5.52 -12.38
N LYS A 72 18.36 5.07 -12.12
CA LYS A 72 17.36 5.78 -11.30
C LYS A 72 17.28 5.26 -9.87
N ARG A 73 18.02 4.20 -9.54
CA ARG A 73 18.00 3.59 -8.21
C ARG A 73 18.76 4.51 -7.26
N LEU A 74 18.15 4.82 -6.12
CA LEU A 74 18.83 5.56 -5.07
C LEU A 74 19.95 4.72 -4.47
N SER A 75 21.02 5.35 -4.02
CA SER A 75 21.95 4.71 -3.09
C SER A 75 21.31 4.57 -1.70
N THR A 76 21.92 3.76 -0.83
CA THR A 76 21.51 3.66 0.58
C THR A 76 21.60 5.01 1.30
N ASP A 77 22.63 5.79 1.00
CA ASP A 77 22.86 7.10 1.63
C ASP A 77 21.83 8.11 1.13
N GLU A 78 21.58 8.16 -0.18
CA GLU A 78 20.54 9.04 -0.75
C GLU A 78 19.15 8.72 -0.19
N PHE A 79 18.83 7.42 -0.02
CA PHE A 79 17.59 7.00 0.61
C PHE A 79 17.52 7.48 2.06
N SER A 80 18.59 7.26 2.83
CA SER A 80 18.67 7.64 4.25
C SER A 80 18.54 9.15 4.45
N SER A 81 19.23 9.97 3.63
CA SER A 81 19.11 11.43 3.67
C SER A 81 17.69 11.89 3.35
N ARG A 82 17.04 11.30 2.33
CA ARG A 82 15.65 11.65 2.00
C ARG A 82 14.69 11.24 3.11
N PHE A 83 14.90 10.07 3.70
CA PHE A 83 14.10 9.60 4.83
C PHE A 83 14.23 10.55 6.03
N GLN A 84 15.46 10.91 6.39
CA GLN A 84 15.74 11.83 7.49
C GLN A 84 15.14 13.21 7.25
N ASN A 85 15.18 13.73 6.03
CA ASN A 85 14.57 15.02 5.69
C ASN A 85 13.03 14.99 5.78
N LEU A 86 12.39 13.84 5.55
CA LEU A 86 10.93 13.72 5.58
C LEU A 86 10.38 13.52 6.99
N TYR A 87 11.10 12.81 7.84
CA TYR A 87 10.62 12.34 9.15
C TYR A 87 11.42 12.92 10.34
N GLY A 88 12.58 13.52 10.11
CA GLY A 88 13.42 14.09 11.17
C GLY A 88 13.71 13.07 12.28
N SER A 89 13.43 13.43 13.53
CA SER A 89 13.56 12.56 14.70
C SER A 89 12.32 11.73 15.01
N GLU A 90 11.24 11.85 14.24
CA GLU A 90 9.98 11.12 14.48
C GLU A 90 10.14 9.62 14.22
N TYR A 91 10.97 9.26 13.23
CA TYR A 91 11.26 7.87 12.87
C TYR A 91 12.76 7.58 12.79
N SER A 92 13.11 6.34 13.08
CA SER A 92 14.47 5.81 12.86
C SER A 92 14.47 4.71 11.81
N LEU A 93 15.39 4.81 10.85
CA LEU A 93 15.65 3.76 9.86
C LEU A 93 16.58 2.70 10.47
N LEU A 94 16.16 1.43 10.48
CA LEU A 94 16.85 0.33 11.17
C LEU A 94 17.47 -0.70 10.23
N SER A 95 17.33 -0.53 8.93
CA SER A 95 17.92 -1.43 7.94
C SER A 95 18.33 -0.67 6.69
N ASN A 96 19.34 -1.20 5.99
CA ASN A 96 19.79 -0.66 4.73
C ASN A 96 18.72 -0.76 3.64
N TYR A 97 18.77 0.20 2.72
CA TYR A 97 17.98 0.22 1.50
C TYR A 97 18.67 -0.61 0.41
N THR A 98 17.88 -1.35 -0.37
CA THR A 98 18.35 -2.09 -1.55
C THR A 98 17.65 -1.61 -2.81
N THR A 99 16.31 -1.59 -2.81
CA THR A 99 15.50 -1.07 -3.91
C THR A 99 14.21 -0.43 -3.39
N SER A 100 13.57 0.36 -4.23
CA SER A 100 12.33 1.06 -3.90
C SER A 100 11.14 0.12 -3.61
N ARG A 101 11.23 -1.13 -4.06
CA ARG A 101 10.21 -2.17 -3.85
C ARG A 101 10.55 -3.12 -2.72
N ASP A 102 11.71 -2.99 -2.10
CA ASP A 102 12.07 -3.80 -0.95
C ASP A 102 11.56 -3.16 0.33
N LYS A 103 11.30 -4.01 1.33
CA LYS A 103 10.89 -3.54 2.64
C LYS A 103 12.12 -3.16 3.46
N VAL A 104 12.09 -1.98 4.05
CA VAL A 104 13.03 -1.54 5.08
C VAL A 104 12.36 -1.58 6.44
N ARG A 105 13.14 -1.85 7.49
CA ARG A 105 12.71 -1.76 8.89
C ARG A 105 12.84 -0.33 9.37
N VAL A 106 11.78 0.17 10.00
CA VAL A 106 11.74 1.49 10.63
C VAL A 106 11.15 1.37 12.03
N ARG A 107 11.48 2.33 12.89
CA ARG A 107 10.89 2.51 14.22
C ARG A 107 10.17 3.85 14.26
N HIS A 108 8.94 3.87 14.76
CA HIS A 108 8.31 5.12 15.17
C HIS A 108 8.79 5.45 16.58
N ASN A 109 9.47 6.58 16.78
CA ASN A 109 10.17 6.86 18.03
C ASN A 109 9.21 7.19 19.18
N ALA A 110 8.09 7.88 18.92
CA ALA A 110 7.12 8.23 19.96
C ALA A 110 6.47 6.99 20.61
N CYS A 111 6.18 5.94 19.83
CA CYS A 111 5.58 4.71 20.36
C CYS A 111 6.56 3.52 20.44
N GLY A 112 7.83 3.71 20.06
CA GLY A 112 8.87 2.68 20.01
C GLY A 112 8.63 1.49 19.08
N TYR A 113 7.58 1.50 18.24
CA TYR A 113 7.19 0.30 17.48
C TYR A 113 8.03 0.14 16.22
N GLU A 114 8.61 -1.05 16.03
CA GLU A 114 9.37 -1.43 14.84
C GLU A 114 8.52 -2.20 13.84
N TYR A 115 8.60 -1.82 12.57
CA TYR A 115 7.88 -2.52 11.51
C TYR A 115 8.59 -2.40 10.16
N LYS A 116 8.20 -3.28 9.24
CA LYS A 116 8.71 -3.31 7.86
C LYS A 116 7.75 -2.57 6.92
N SER A 117 8.26 -1.66 6.11
CA SER A 117 7.49 -0.96 5.08
C SER A 117 8.28 -0.87 3.77
N LEU A 118 7.58 -0.77 2.64
CA LEU A 118 8.22 -0.57 1.35
C LEU A 118 8.94 0.78 1.34
N ALA A 119 10.18 0.78 0.87
CA ALA A 119 11.01 1.98 0.80
C ALA A 119 10.33 3.14 0.05
N ASN A 120 9.70 2.86 -1.09
CA ASN A 120 8.97 3.88 -1.85
C ASN A 120 7.81 4.49 -1.05
N ASN A 121 7.04 3.68 -0.32
CA ASN A 121 5.87 4.14 0.42
C ASN A 121 6.27 5.10 1.55
N LEU A 122 7.43 4.89 2.19
CA LEU A 122 7.98 5.81 3.17
C LEU A 122 8.33 7.15 2.52
N LEU A 123 9.05 7.14 1.39
CA LEU A 123 9.42 8.40 0.72
C LEU A 123 8.22 9.16 0.13
N THR A 124 7.12 8.48 -0.18
CA THR A 124 5.88 9.12 -0.65
C THR A 124 4.88 9.40 0.48
N LYS A 125 5.27 9.23 1.76
CA LYS A 125 4.39 9.39 2.93
C LYS A 125 3.09 8.57 2.88
N ARG A 126 3.10 7.42 2.21
CA ARG A 126 1.96 6.49 2.11
C ARG A 126 2.00 5.40 3.20
N CYS A 127 2.82 5.60 4.22
CA CYS A 127 2.97 4.66 5.32
C CYS A 127 2.99 5.40 6.64
N GLU A 128 2.14 4.95 7.55
CA GLU A 128 2.08 5.41 8.94
C GLU A 128 2.44 4.26 9.88
N CYS A 129 2.75 4.60 11.13
CA CYS A 129 2.97 3.62 12.18
C CYS A 129 1.69 2.78 12.40
N PRO A 130 1.73 1.44 12.17
CA PRO A 130 0.55 0.59 12.32
C PRO A 130 -0.03 0.54 13.75
N ARG A 131 0.78 0.90 14.74
CA ARG A 131 0.36 0.98 16.14
C ARG A 131 -0.40 2.27 16.41
N CYS A 132 0.12 3.41 15.93
CA CYS A 132 -0.47 4.72 16.21
C CYS A 132 -1.66 5.07 15.32
N SER A 133 -1.80 4.41 14.16
CA SER A 133 -2.94 4.68 13.26
C SER A 133 -4.30 4.40 13.93
N ILE A 134 -4.35 3.45 14.88
CA ILE A 134 -5.59 3.14 15.64
C ILE A 134 -5.99 4.35 16.48
N SER A 135 -5.09 4.79 17.37
CA SER A 135 -5.34 5.93 18.26
C SER A 135 -5.66 7.21 17.49
N ARG A 136 -5.04 7.42 16.33
CA ARG A 136 -5.37 8.58 15.48
C ARG A 136 -6.81 8.51 14.95
N GLY A 137 -7.27 7.35 14.50
CA GLY A 137 -8.63 7.17 14.02
C GLY A 137 -9.66 7.32 15.12
N GLU A 138 -9.42 6.71 16.29
CA GLU A 138 -10.25 6.87 17.48
C GLU A 138 -10.34 8.33 17.91
N ASN A 139 -9.21 9.05 17.98
CA ASN A 139 -9.18 10.47 18.33
C ASN A 139 -9.97 11.34 17.33
N LEU A 140 -9.94 11.03 16.04
CA LEU A 140 -10.72 11.77 15.03
C LEU A 140 -12.23 11.56 15.25
N ILE A 141 -12.65 10.33 15.57
CA ILE A 141 -14.05 10.04 15.89
C ILE A 141 -14.46 10.79 17.16
N GLU A 142 -13.66 10.71 18.22
CA GLU A 142 -13.94 11.39 19.49
C GLU A 142 -14.06 12.90 19.31
N HIS A 143 -13.13 13.51 18.56
CA HIS A 143 -13.13 14.93 18.25
C HIS A 143 -14.40 15.34 17.49
N TYR A 144 -14.72 14.64 16.41
CA TYR A 144 -15.91 14.92 15.61
C TYR A 144 -17.19 14.84 16.46
N LEU A 145 -17.36 13.78 17.26
CA LEU A 145 -18.53 13.62 18.10
C LEU A 145 -18.65 14.73 19.16
N SER A 146 -17.51 15.13 19.75
CA SER A 146 -17.45 16.19 20.75
C SER A 146 -17.78 17.58 20.15
N GLU A 147 -17.17 17.92 19.01
CA GLU A 147 -17.40 19.21 18.34
C GLU A 147 -18.85 19.37 17.87
N ASN A 148 -19.49 18.28 17.47
CA ASN A 148 -20.89 18.28 17.04
C ASN A 148 -21.90 18.08 18.19
N ASN A 149 -21.43 18.11 19.45
CA ASN A 149 -22.25 17.93 20.65
C ASN A 149 -23.08 16.63 20.66
N ILE A 150 -22.55 15.56 20.06
CA ILE A 150 -23.23 14.27 19.98
C ILE A 150 -22.88 13.49 21.24
N PRO A 151 -23.83 13.06 22.09
CA PRO A 151 -23.49 12.31 23.29
C PRO A 151 -22.97 10.90 22.96
N PHE A 152 -21.83 10.52 23.54
CA PHE A 152 -21.23 9.21 23.33
C PHE A 152 -20.56 8.63 24.59
N LYS A 153 -20.30 7.32 24.55
CA LYS A 153 -19.47 6.60 25.53
C LYS A 153 -18.32 5.92 24.80
N ILE A 154 -17.12 6.03 25.37
CA ILE A 154 -15.92 5.35 24.87
C ILE A 154 -15.85 3.94 25.46
N GLN A 155 -15.35 2.97 24.70
CA GLN A 155 -15.11 1.59 25.16
C GLN A 155 -16.33 0.95 25.83
N HIS A 156 -17.48 1.01 25.17
CA HIS A 156 -18.72 0.49 25.72
C HIS A 156 -18.84 -1.03 25.52
N SER A 157 -19.35 -1.75 26.52
CA SER A 157 -19.60 -3.20 26.38
C SER A 157 -20.99 -3.58 26.84
N PHE A 158 -21.48 -4.70 26.31
CA PHE A 158 -22.76 -5.29 26.68
C PHE A 158 -22.53 -6.63 27.38
N PRO A 159 -23.28 -6.96 28.45
CA PRO A 159 -23.20 -8.25 29.10
C PRO A 159 -23.40 -9.46 28.15
N GLY A 160 -24.20 -9.29 27.09
CA GLY A 160 -24.46 -10.33 26.09
C GLY A 160 -23.46 -10.41 24.93
N CYS A 161 -22.56 -9.44 24.77
CA CYS A 161 -21.56 -9.43 23.68
C CYS A 161 -20.19 -9.87 24.23
N ARG A 162 -19.92 -11.18 24.22
CA ARG A 162 -18.74 -11.75 24.89
C ARG A 162 -18.10 -12.88 24.09
N TYR A 163 -16.78 -13.03 24.24
CA TYR A 163 -16.04 -14.23 23.84
C TYR A 163 -15.56 -15.00 25.10
N LYS A 164 -14.45 -14.56 25.69
CA LYS A 164 -14.00 -14.97 27.03
C LYS A 164 -14.30 -13.88 28.07
N LYS A 165 -14.16 -12.62 27.63
CA LYS A 165 -14.51 -11.40 28.36
C LYS A 165 -15.51 -10.60 27.52
N PRO A 166 -16.20 -9.61 28.12
CA PRO A 166 -16.97 -8.63 27.35
C PRO A 166 -16.14 -8.03 26.22
N LEU A 167 -16.75 -7.94 25.04
CA LEU A 167 -16.17 -7.28 23.89
C LEU A 167 -16.56 -5.80 23.96
N LEU A 168 -15.54 -4.94 23.89
CA LEU A 168 -15.70 -3.49 23.95
C LEU A 168 -15.87 -2.96 22.54
N PHE A 169 -16.81 -2.05 22.36
CA PHE A 169 -16.97 -1.22 21.18
C PHE A 169 -16.26 0.11 21.38
N ASP A 170 -15.59 0.63 20.35
CA ASP A 170 -14.76 1.83 20.49
C ASP A 170 -15.61 3.03 20.94
N PHE A 171 -16.77 3.23 20.29
CA PHE A 171 -17.74 4.26 20.66
C PHE A 171 -19.17 3.74 20.64
N ALA A 172 -19.98 4.23 21.57
CA ALA A 172 -21.44 4.07 21.58
C ALA A 172 -22.10 5.45 21.57
N ILE A 173 -22.90 5.73 20.54
CA ILE A 173 -23.72 6.95 20.43
C ILE A 173 -24.97 6.74 21.28
N VAL A 174 -25.28 7.71 22.14
CA VAL A 174 -26.33 7.57 23.15
C VAL A 174 -27.31 8.73 23.15
N LYS A 175 -28.52 8.46 23.64
CA LYS A 175 -29.51 9.48 24.01
C LYS A 175 -30.02 9.14 25.42
N GLY A 176 -29.52 9.88 26.40
CA GLY A 176 -29.67 9.49 27.80
C GLY A 176 -28.93 8.18 28.08
N GLU A 177 -29.65 7.17 28.59
CA GLU A 177 -29.08 5.84 28.86
C GLU A 177 -29.17 4.89 27.65
N GLN A 178 -29.99 5.22 26.66
CA GLN A 178 -30.21 4.37 25.49
C GLN A 178 -29.05 4.49 24.51
N VAL A 179 -28.52 3.34 24.06
CA VAL A 179 -27.58 3.26 22.95
C VAL A 179 -28.35 3.27 21.63
N LEU A 180 -28.02 4.21 20.75
CA LEU A 180 -28.63 4.39 19.44
C LEU A 180 -27.82 3.73 18.33
N GLY A 181 -26.49 3.72 18.45
CA GLY A 181 -25.59 3.14 17.45
C GLY A 181 -24.19 2.94 18.00
N LEU A 182 -23.41 2.12 17.31
CA LEU A 182 -22.04 1.76 17.67
C LEU A 182 -21.08 2.12 16.54
N VAL A 183 -19.87 2.54 16.89
CA VAL A 183 -18.80 2.87 15.94
C VAL A 183 -17.52 2.13 16.31
N GLU A 184 -16.86 1.55 15.32
CA GLU A 184 -15.54 0.92 15.42
C GLU A 184 -14.58 1.52 14.41
N PHE A 185 -13.33 1.73 14.83
CA PHE A 185 -12.23 2.07 13.94
C PHE A 185 -11.32 0.86 13.72
N ASP A 186 -11.44 0.24 12.54
CA ASP A 186 -10.73 -0.99 12.23
C ASP A 186 -9.31 -0.70 11.74
N GLY A 187 -8.36 -0.76 12.69
CA GLY A 187 -6.94 -0.73 12.40
C GLY A 187 -6.46 -1.84 11.45
N ARG A 188 -5.21 -1.74 10.98
CA ARG A 188 -4.60 -2.72 10.05
C ARG A 188 -4.69 -4.17 10.54
N GLN A 189 -4.69 -4.39 11.84
CA GLN A 189 -4.78 -5.71 12.49
C GLN A 189 -6.12 -6.42 12.26
N HIS A 190 -7.19 -5.72 11.84
CA HIS A 190 -8.44 -6.35 11.42
C HIS A 190 -8.34 -6.99 10.03
N TYR A 191 -7.30 -6.65 9.25
CA TYR A 191 -7.16 -7.02 7.85
C TYR A 191 -5.86 -7.74 7.53
N LYS A 192 -4.81 -7.52 8.33
CA LYS A 192 -3.46 -8.05 8.10
C LYS A 192 -2.88 -8.58 9.39
N ALA A 193 -2.13 -9.67 9.28
CA ALA A 193 -1.33 -10.21 10.36
C ALA A 193 -0.22 -9.20 10.71
N ILE A 194 -0.20 -8.75 11.96
CA ILE A 194 0.83 -7.86 12.50
C ILE A 194 1.38 -8.51 13.75
N ASP A 195 2.69 -8.75 13.78
CA ASP A 195 3.36 -9.52 14.83
C ASP A 195 3.07 -8.96 16.24
N TYR A 196 3.11 -7.63 16.40
CA TYR A 196 2.75 -6.96 17.65
C TYR A 196 1.34 -7.27 18.17
N PHE A 197 0.39 -7.48 17.26
CA PHE A 197 -0.99 -7.81 17.57
C PHE A 197 -1.24 -9.32 17.53
N GLY A 198 -0.19 -10.15 17.64
CA GLY A 198 -0.29 -11.62 17.68
C GLY A 198 -0.19 -12.30 16.30
N GLY A 199 0.23 -11.58 15.27
CA GLY A 199 0.49 -12.13 13.94
C GLY A 199 -0.75 -12.77 13.30
N ILE A 200 -0.59 -13.97 12.74
CA ILE A 200 -1.66 -14.72 12.07
C ILE A 200 -2.76 -15.12 13.05
N GLU A 201 -2.39 -15.61 14.23
CA GLU A 201 -3.36 -16.02 15.25
C GLU A 201 -4.10 -14.81 15.83
N GLY A 202 -3.40 -13.69 16.01
CA GLY A 202 -4.00 -12.42 16.37
C GLY A 202 -5.09 -11.98 15.38
N LEU A 203 -4.78 -11.99 14.08
CA LEU A 203 -5.75 -11.69 13.03
C LEU A 203 -6.96 -12.64 13.08
N ARG A 204 -6.73 -13.95 13.26
CA ARG A 204 -7.80 -14.96 13.38
C ARG A 204 -8.73 -14.66 14.55
N LEU A 205 -8.16 -14.34 15.71
CA LEU A 205 -8.94 -13.99 16.91
C LEU A 205 -9.69 -12.67 16.75
N THR A 206 -9.10 -11.66 16.10
CA THR A 206 -9.78 -10.40 15.78
C THR A 206 -10.99 -10.65 14.90
N LYS A 207 -10.84 -11.42 13.81
CA LYS A 207 -11.96 -11.80 12.93
C LYS A 207 -13.07 -12.55 13.66
N LEU A 208 -12.72 -13.46 14.57
CA LEU A 208 -13.70 -14.17 15.40
C LEU A 208 -14.51 -13.20 16.28
N ARG A 209 -13.83 -12.27 16.97
CA ARG A 209 -14.48 -11.28 17.84
C ARG A 209 -15.33 -10.30 17.06
N ASP A 210 -14.87 -9.87 15.89
CA ASP A 210 -15.65 -9.02 14.98
C ASP A 210 -16.95 -9.70 14.56
N GLY A 211 -16.90 -11.00 14.26
CA GLY A 211 -18.10 -11.81 13.98
C GLY A 211 -19.10 -11.76 15.13
N ILE A 212 -18.63 -11.99 16.37
CA ILE A 212 -19.49 -11.94 17.56
C ILE A 212 -20.13 -10.55 17.73
N LYS A 213 -19.36 -9.47 17.55
CA LYS A 213 -19.88 -8.09 17.62
C LYS A 213 -20.95 -7.85 16.55
N ASN A 214 -20.68 -8.24 15.30
CA ASN A 214 -21.60 -8.05 14.19
C ASN A 214 -22.92 -8.82 14.43
N ASP A 215 -22.83 -10.08 14.85
CA ASP A 215 -24.01 -10.91 15.16
C ASP A 215 -24.78 -10.38 16.36
N PHE A 216 -24.10 -9.81 17.35
CA PHE A 216 -24.75 -9.15 18.48
C PHE A 216 -25.53 -7.91 18.02
N CYS A 217 -24.90 -7.03 17.24
CA CYS A 217 -25.54 -5.81 16.75
C CYS A 217 -26.78 -6.15 15.90
N LYS A 218 -26.63 -7.10 14.98
CA LYS A 218 -27.72 -7.56 14.11
C LYS A 218 -28.91 -8.14 14.89
N ARG A 219 -28.66 -8.98 15.89
CA ARG A 219 -29.73 -9.60 16.70
C ARG A 219 -30.48 -8.60 17.58
N ASN A 220 -29.81 -7.53 18.00
CA ASN A 220 -30.41 -6.50 18.85
C ASN A 220 -30.90 -5.27 18.07
N GLY A 221 -30.84 -5.30 16.73
CA GLY A 221 -31.24 -4.17 15.90
C GLY A 221 -30.40 -2.91 16.11
N LEU A 222 -29.14 -3.05 16.55
CA LEU A 222 -28.22 -1.94 16.78
C LEU A 222 -27.44 -1.63 15.50
N PRO A 223 -27.53 -0.41 14.95
CA PRO A 223 -26.65 0.05 13.87
C PRO A 223 -25.19 0.02 14.30
N LEU A 224 -24.32 -0.49 13.42
CA LEU A 224 -22.87 -0.55 13.64
C LEU A 224 -22.14 0.04 12.43
N LEU A 225 -21.44 1.15 12.63
CA LEU A 225 -20.51 1.71 11.65
C LEU A 225 -19.11 1.17 11.93
N ARG A 226 -18.47 0.57 10.91
CA ARG A 226 -17.05 0.19 10.97
C ARG A 226 -16.27 1.01 9.96
N ILE A 227 -15.30 1.79 10.44
CA ILE A 227 -14.46 2.65 9.61
C ILE A 227 -13.09 1.98 9.47
N PRO A 228 -12.73 1.44 8.31
CA PRO A 228 -11.41 0.84 8.12
C PRO A 228 -10.31 1.90 8.07
N TYR A 229 -9.10 1.54 8.52
CA TYR A 229 -7.96 2.46 8.64
C TYR A 229 -7.57 3.21 7.35
N TRP A 230 -7.94 2.71 6.16
CA TRP A 230 -7.67 3.39 4.89
C TRP A 230 -8.69 4.47 4.54
N GLU A 231 -9.76 4.61 5.33
CA GLU A 231 -10.80 5.64 5.19
C GLU A 231 -10.62 6.79 6.18
N ILE A 232 -9.43 6.95 6.75
CA ILE A 232 -9.15 7.95 7.79
C ILE A 232 -9.52 9.37 7.34
N ASP A 233 -9.31 9.70 6.07
CA ASP A 233 -9.64 11.01 5.49
C ASP A 233 -11.15 11.21 5.27
N ARG A 234 -11.96 10.15 5.39
CA ARG A 234 -13.43 10.18 5.25
C ARG A 234 -14.17 9.93 6.56
N VAL A 235 -13.47 9.91 7.70
CA VAL A 235 -14.06 9.63 9.02
C VAL A 235 -15.26 10.54 9.30
N GLU A 236 -15.08 11.86 9.18
CA GLU A 236 -16.13 12.85 9.46
C GLU A 236 -17.35 12.66 8.54
N GLN A 237 -17.12 12.44 7.24
CA GLN A 237 -18.20 12.20 6.28
C GLN A 237 -18.98 10.92 6.61
N LEU A 238 -18.29 9.83 6.93
CA LEU A 238 -18.91 8.55 7.28
C LEU A 238 -19.71 8.64 8.58
N LEU A 239 -19.17 9.34 9.58
CA LEU A 239 -19.87 9.62 10.84
C LEU A 239 -21.12 10.46 10.60
N SER A 240 -20.99 11.56 9.87
CA SER A 240 -22.12 12.45 9.55
C SER A 240 -23.27 11.68 8.89
N ASN A 241 -22.97 10.88 7.87
CA ASN A 241 -23.97 10.05 7.19
C ASN A 241 -24.62 9.05 8.16
N PHE A 242 -23.82 8.35 8.96
CA PHE A 242 -24.33 7.36 9.92
C PHE A 242 -25.24 7.98 10.98
N ILE A 243 -24.89 9.16 11.49
CA ILE A 243 -25.68 9.90 12.48
C ILE A 243 -27.00 10.39 11.87
N ASN A 244 -26.95 10.93 10.64
CA ASN A 244 -28.13 11.37 9.90
C ASN A 244 -29.10 10.22 9.61
N ASP A 245 -28.59 9.05 9.22
CA ASP A 245 -29.41 7.85 8.95
C ASP A 245 -30.15 7.36 10.22
N MET A 246 -29.62 7.65 11.41
CA MET A 246 -30.29 7.36 12.69
C MET A 246 -31.31 8.43 13.11
N GLY A 247 -31.43 9.54 12.35
CA GLY A 247 -32.32 10.65 12.68
C GLY A 247 -31.90 11.43 13.92
N ILE A 248 -30.61 11.42 14.26
CA ILE A 248 -30.04 12.22 15.34
C ILE A 248 -29.63 13.57 14.74
N PRO A 249 -30.29 14.69 15.09
CA PRO A 249 -29.87 16.00 14.60
C PRO A 249 -28.48 16.35 15.14
N SER A 250 -27.54 16.73 14.28
CA SER A 250 -26.34 17.46 14.71
C SER A 250 -26.76 18.89 15.05
N GLU A 251 -26.55 19.35 16.28
CA GLU A 251 -26.80 20.75 16.66
C GLU A 251 -25.67 21.69 16.19
N ALA A 252 -25.26 21.56 14.93
CA ALA A 252 -24.29 22.44 14.28
C ALA A 252 -25.03 23.27 13.22
N ALA A 253 -25.28 24.53 13.55
CA ALA A 253 -25.67 25.59 12.62
C ALA A 253 -24.44 26.48 12.34
#